data_AF-A0A0D2APV4-F1
#
_entry.id   AF-A0A0D2APV4-F1
#
_cell.length_a   1.000
_cell.length_b   1.000
_cell.length_c   1.000
_cell.angle_alpha   90.00
_cell.angle_beta   90.00
_cell.angle_gamma   90.00
#
_symmetry.space_group_name_H-M   'P 1'
#
loop_
_entity.id
_entity.type
_entity.pdbx_description
1 polymer ?
#
loop_
_entity_poly.entity_id
_entity_poly.type
_entity_poly.pdbx_seq_one_letter_code
_entity_poly.pdbx_strand_id
1 'polypeptide(L)'
;MALAGRILGGLLNGNVGVIQTCVGELITNPKHEPKAYAVLPFVWSIGTILGPMIGGILSEPALHYPDVFSPQGVFARYPFLLPNLVCAGFLAFSVAFAFFFLVETHPSLQPCEKQSESYPSSAARPLIPASGAVNNPAADLSAESYGTFDSVTITQSQQQKSATAHTSNSTSSTPDEQTVFTRNVVMLTVALAIFTYHSMTFDTLMPIFFQDERQEPASRLSGGLGLSTQDVGVIMSVNGIIALFIQGVVFPYLATWIGIWPLTVLVTVAHPLAYVVMPFLILVPKRWIHLWIYGALSLRNFFAILVYPLLLILIKQAAPTAHLGKINGLAASAGGVARMLASPISGFFYGVGSRVHFAGVSWWTSALVALVGSVQIFFVGRRRNDAAHVRTVVAWSENHGQAD
;
A
#
# COMPACT_ATOMS: atom_id res chain seq x y z
N MET A 1 -2.24 26.53 10.58
CA MET A 1 -1.40 25.55 11.29
C MET A 1 -1.58 24.11 10.80
N ALA A 2 -2.79 23.53 10.81
CA ALA A 2 -3.00 22.12 10.40
C ALA A 2 -2.56 21.78 8.96
N LEU A 3 -2.82 22.68 7.99
CA LEU A 3 -2.38 22.49 6.60
C LEU A 3 -0.85 22.49 6.49
N ALA A 4 -0.17 23.42 7.16
CA ALA A 4 1.30 23.48 7.19
C ALA A 4 1.90 22.21 7.82
N GLY A 5 1.28 21.70 8.89
CA GLY A 5 1.67 20.42 9.49
C GLY A 5 1.52 19.24 8.52
N ARG A 6 0.45 19.20 7.72
CA ARG A 6 0.26 18.18 6.67
C ARG A 6 1.27 18.30 5.53
N ILE A 7 1.60 19.51 5.10
CA ILE A 7 2.61 19.75 4.07
C ILE A 7 3.97 19.27 4.58
N LEU A 8 4.37 19.68 5.79
CA LEU A 8 5.64 19.27 6.38
C LEU A 8 5.69 17.75 6.60
N GLY A 9 4.62 17.15 7.13
CA GLY A 9 4.53 15.70 7.29
C GLY A 9 4.64 14.95 5.95
N GLY A 10 4.02 15.47 4.89
CA GLY A 10 4.13 14.91 3.54
C GLY A 10 5.54 15.02 2.95
N LEU A 11 6.20 16.17 3.12
CA LEU A 11 7.59 16.38 2.69
C LEU A 11 8.57 15.41 3.36
N LEU A 12 8.30 15.05 4.62
CA LEU A 12 9.13 14.13 5.41
C LEU A 12 8.74 12.65 5.23
N ASN A 13 7.74 12.33 4.39
CA ASN A 13 7.19 10.97 4.25
C ASN A 13 7.95 10.10 3.22
N GLY A 14 9.24 10.38 2.98
CA GLY A 14 10.10 9.64 2.03
C GLY A 14 10.68 8.33 2.58
N ASN A 15 10.24 7.88 3.76
CA ASN A 15 10.92 6.86 4.54
C ASN A 15 10.90 5.46 3.90
N VAL A 16 9.88 5.16 3.08
CA VAL A 16 9.73 3.83 2.47
C VAL A 16 10.92 3.49 1.57
N GLY A 17 11.34 4.42 0.70
CA GLY A 17 12.48 4.21 -0.18
C GLY A 17 13.81 4.09 0.59
N VAL A 18 13.98 4.90 1.64
CA VAL A 18 15.18 4.85 2.50
C VAL A 18 15.30 3.51 3.21
N ILE A 19 14.20 2.98 3.76
CA ILE A 19 14.21 1.67 4.43
C ILE A 19 14.57 0.57 3.44
N GLN A 20 14.04 0.61 2.21
CA GLN A 20 14.33 -0.39 1.18
C GLN A 20 15.80 -0.38 0.75
N THR A 21 16.40 0.81 0.60
CA THR A 21 17.83 0.92 0.28
C THR A 21 18.70 0.44 1.44
N CYS A 22 18.36 0.81 2.68
CA CYS A 22 19.11 0.34 3.84
C CYS A 22 19.05 -1.19 4.00
N VAL A 23 17.88 -1.80 3.77
CA VAL A 23 17.73 -3.27 3.81
C VAL A 23 18.59 -3.93 2.72
N GLY A 24 18.55 -3.41 1.49
CA GLY A 24 19.37 -3.94 0.38
C GLY A 24 20.88 -3.80 0.63
N GLU A 25 21.32 -2.70 1.23
CA GLU A 25 22.73 -2.48 1.60
C GLU A 25 23.20 -3.35 2.78
N LEU A 26 22.32 -3.59 3.75
CA LEU A 26 22.65 -4.35 4.95
C LEU A 26 22.77 -5.86 4.68
N ILE A 27 22.05 -6.36 3.67
CA ILE A 27 21.98 -7.79 3.37
C ILE A 27 22.95 -8.14 2.27
N THR A 28 24.14 -8.57 2.68
CA THR A 28 25.20 -9.01 1.76
C THR A 28 24.96 -10.40 1.18
N ASN A 29 24.08 -11.21 1.79
CA ASN A 29 23.81 -12.57 1.35
C ASN A 29 22.45 -12.65 0.60
N PRO A 30 22.45 -12.94 -0.71
CA PRO A 30 21.22 -12.98 -1.51
C PRO A 30 20.22 -14.04 -1.03
N LYS A 31 20.65 -15.05 -0.26
CA LYS A 31 19.74 -16.05 0.33
C LYS A 31 18.84 -15.49 1.45
N HIS A 32 19.23 -14.37 2.07
CA HIS A 32 18.49 -13.76 3.19
C HIS A 32 17.66 -12.54 2.77
N GLU A 33 17.95 -11.97 1.60
CA GLU A 33 17.27 -10.80 1.03
C GLU A 33 15.74 -10.95 0.98
N PRO A 34 15.16 -12.06 0.48
CA PRO A 34 13.71 -12.17 0.37
C PRO A 34 13.03 -12.23 1.76
N LYS A 35 13.68 -12.89 2.73
CA LYS A 35 13.19 -12.95 4.12
C LYS A 35 13.14 -11.59 4.79
N ALA A 36 14.12 -10.73 4.52
CA ALA A 36 14.14 -9.40 5.13
C ALA A 36 13.14 -8.44 4.49
N TYR A 37 12.99 -8.48 3.16
CA TYR A 37 11.96 -7.71 2.48
C TYR A 37 10.55 -8.13 2.93
N ALA A 38 10.34 -9.40 3.29
CA ALA A 38 9.08 -9.88 3.85
C ALA A 38 8.73 -9.31 5.24
N VAL A 39 9.71 -8.82 6.01
CA VAL A 39 9.45 -8.21 7.34
C VAL A 39 8.82 -6.82 7.22
N LEU A 40 9.15 -6.07 6.15
CA LEU A 40 8.66 -4.71 5.93
C LEU A 40 7.12 -4.59 5.94
N PRO A 41 6.37 -5.38 5.14
CA PRO A 41 4.91 -5.32 5.16
C PRO A 41 4.31 -5.80 6.50
N PHE A 42 4.98 -6.71 7.22
CA PHE A 42 4.52 -7.16 8.53
C PHE A 42 4.58 -6.03 9.57
N VAL A 43 5.70 -5.30 9.64
CA VAL A 43 5.86 -4.14 10.54
C VAL A 43 4.85 -3.04 10.20
N TRP A 44 4.61 -2.79 8.91
CA TRP A 44 3.56 -1.87 8.48
C TRP A 44 2.18 -2.28 9.01
N SER A 45 1.82 -3.57 8.90
CA SER A 45 0.55 -4.08 9.41
C SER A 45 0.39 -3.86 10.92
N ILE A 46 1.44 -4.08 11.71
CA ILE A 46 1.43 -3.77 13.15
C ILE A 46 1.12 -2.28 13.38
N GLY A 47 1.77 -1.39 12.63
CA GLY A 47 1.51 0.05 12.70
C GLY A 47 0.05 0.39 12.38
N THR A 48 -0.54 -0.23 11.36
CA THR A 48 -1.95 -0.01 10.99
C THR A 48 -2.95 -0.55 12.03
N ILE A 49 -2.56 -1.52 12.85
CA ILE A 49 -3.40 -2.06 13.93
C ILE A 49 -3.27 -1.19 15.17
N LEU A 50 -2.04 -0.90 15.60
CA LEU A 50 -1.78 -0.17 16.85
C LEU A 50 -2.07 1.33 16.73
N GLY A 51 -1.86 1.94 15.56
CA GLY A 51 -2.04 3.37 15.35
C GLY A 51 -3.47 3.85 15.67
N PRO A 52 -4.52 3.29 15.03
CA PRO A 52 -5.91 3.63 15.36
C PRO A 52 -6.30 3.24 16.79
N MET A 53 -5.75 2.15 17.33
CA MET A 53 -6.01 1.72 18.70
C MET A 53 -5.58 2.79 19.71
N ILE A 54 -4.32 3.20 19.61
CA ILE A 54 -3.71 4.20 20.49
C ILE A 54 -4.37 5.57 20.26
N GLY A 55 -4.60 5.93 18.99
CA GLY A 55 -5.25 7.18 18.63
C GLY A 55 -6.68 7.29 19.16
N GLY A 56 -7.46 6.20 19.12
CA GLY A 56 -8.82 6.15 19.64
C GLY A 56 -8.87 6.10 21.16
N ILE A 57 -8.22 5.10 21.79
CA ILE A 57 -8.29 4.88 23.24
C ILE A 57 -7.81 6.12 24.02
N LEU A 58 -6.73 6.77 23.57
CA LEU A 58 -6.17 7.93 24.25
C LEU A 58 -6.84 9.25 23.88
N SER A 59 -7.77 9.25 22.91
CA SER A 59 -8.50 10.47 22.57
C SER A 59 -9.50 10.85 23.65
N GLU A 60 -9.70 12.16 23.81
CA GLU A 60 -10.65 12.73 24.79
C GLU A 60 -10.44 12.18 26.22
N PRO A 61 -9.21 12.24 26.77
CA PRO A 61 -8.88 11.56 28.03
C PRO A 61 -9.64 12.12 29.23
N ALA A 62 -10.02 13.40 29.21
CA ALA A 62 -10.81 14.02 30.27
C ALA A 62 -12.27 13.53 30.31
N LEU A 63 -12.81 13.00 29.20
CA LEU A 63 -14.14 12.41 29.15
C LEU A 63 -14.10 10.92 29.54
N HIS A 64 -13.11 10.19 29.03
CA HIS A 64 -13.04 8.73 29.21
C HIS A 64 -12.34 8.29 30.50
N TYR A 65 -11.44 9.12 31.06
CA TYR A 65 -10.68 8.81 32.28
C TYR A 65 -10.77 9.96 33.31
N PRO A 66 -11.99 10.26 33.83
CA PRO A 66 -12.22 11.40 34.71
C PRO A 66 -11.47 11.30 36.05
N ASP A 67 -11.12 10.09 36.49
CA ASP A 67 -10.38 9.86 37.73
C ASP A 67 -8.89 10.29 37.64
N VAL A 68 -8.33 10.27 36.43
CA VAL A 68 -6.91 10.57 36.18
C VAL A 68 -6.72 11.96 35.59
N PHE A 69 -7.67 12.42 34.76
CA PHE A 69 -7.58 13.69 34.06
C PHE A 69 -8.66 14.66 34.50
N SER A 70 -8.24 15.81 35.02
CA SER A 70 -9.16 16.87 35.43
C SER A 70 -9.94 17.44 34.23
N PRO A 71 -11.27 17.64 34.34
CA PRO A 71 -12.11 18.28 33.32
C PRO A 71 -11.72 19.72 32.97
N GLN A 72 -10.91 20.38 33.80
CA GLN A 72 -10.43 21.75 33.58
C GLN A 72 -8.97 21.80 33.10
N GLY A 73 -8.33 20.64 32.91
CA GLY A 73 -6.92 20.54 32.56
C GLY A 73 -6.61 20.80 31.08
N VAL A 74 -5.31 20.82 30.75
CA VAL A 74 -4.82 21.01 29.37
C VAL A 74 -5.34 19.93 28.42
N PHE A 75 -5.50 18.70 28.91
CA PHE A 75 -6.01 17.57 28.13
C PHE A 75 -7.53 17.62 27.89
N ALA A 76 -8.28 18.39 28.70
CA ALA A 76 -9.69 18.69 28.40
C ALA A 76 -9.80 19.79 27.34
N ARG A 77 -8.89 20.78 27.36
CA ARG A 77 -8.82 21.83 26.34
C ARG A 77 -8.33 21.32 24.98
N TYR A 78 -7.41 20.34 24.98
CA TYR A 78 -6.84 19.74 23.78
C TYR A 78 -7.05 18.21 23.80
N PRO A 79 -8.23 17.71 23.37
CA PRO A 79 -8.62 16.31 23.52
C PRO A 79 -7.74 15.31 22.74
N PHE A 80 -7.02 15.77 21.71
CA PHE A 80 -6.11 14.96 20.91
C PHE A 80 -4.63 15.20 21.23
N LEU A 81 -4.30 15.95 22.28
CA LEU A 81 -2.90 16.20 22.64
C LEU A 81 -2.20 14.93 23.13
N LEU A 82 -2.86 14.16 24.00
CA LEU A 82 -2.31 12.94 24.58
C LEU A 82 -1.90 11.89 23.52
N PRO A 83 -2.75 11.48 22.56
CA PRO A 83 -2.35 10.52 21.53
C PRO A 83 -1.20 11.04 20.67
N ASN A 84 -1.16 12.35 20.38
CA ASN A 84 -0.07 12.94 19.61
C ASN A 84 1.27 12.94 20.38
N LEU A 85 1.25 13.18 21.70
CA LEU A 85 2.45 13.11 22.54
C LEU A 85 2.99 11.67 22.64
N VAL A 86 2.10 10.68 22.75
CA VAL A 86 2.50 9.26 22.75
C VAL A 86 3.11 8.87 21.41
N CYS A 87 2.50 9.26 20.28
CA CYS A 87 3.08 9.05 18.95
C CYS A 87 4.45 9.73 18.79
N ALA A 88 4.59 10.97 19.26
CA ALA A 88 5.88 11.67 19.24
C ALA A 88 6.94 10.97 20.11
N GLY A 89 6.55 10.43 21.27
CA GLY A 89 7.41 9.62 22.12
C GLY A 89 7.90 8.34 21.44
N PHE A 90 7.01 7.60 20.77
CA PHE A 90 7.41 6.42 19.98
C PHE A 90 8.37 6.79 18.84
N LEU A 91 8.12 7.91 18.15
CA LEU A 91 9.00 8.36 17.08
C LEU A 91 10.38 8.78 17.61
N ALA A 92 10.43 9.51 18.73
CA ALA A 92 11.68 9.89 19.39
C ALA A 92 12.46 8.66 19.87
N PHE A 93 11.76 7.67 20.43
CA PHE A 93 12.37 6.39 20.80
C PHE A 93 12.92 5.66 19.58
N SER A 94 12.17 5.62 18.47
CA SER A 94 12.64 5.02 17.21
C SER A 94 13.88 5.72 16.66
N VAL A 95 13.95 7.04 16.75
CA VAL A 95 15.13 7.83 16.32
C VAL A 95 16.32 7.52 17.22
N ALA A 96 16.14 7.49 18.55
CA ALA A 96 17.20 7.12 19.48
C ALA A 96 17.69 5.69 19.22
N PHE A 97 16.77 4.76 19.00
CA PHE A 97 17.10 3.37 18.69
C PHE A 97 17.89 3.27 17.37
N ALA A 98 17.45 3.94 16.31
CA ALA A 98 18.19 3.98 15.05
C ALA A 98 19.58 4.62 15.24
N PHE A 99 19.69 5.71 16.00
CA PHE A 99 20.98 6.38 16.25
C PHE A 99 21.99 5.48 16.99
N PHE A 100 21.55 4.69 17.97
CA PHE A 100 22.44 3.83 18.76
C PHE A 100 22.70 2.45 18.14
N PHE A 101 21.76 1.89 17.38
CA PHE A 101 21.81 0.50 16.92
C PHE A 101 21.93 0.33 15.41
N LEU A 102 21.61 1.34 14.60
CA LEU A 102 21.75 1.23 13.15
C LEU A 102 23.23 1.39 12.78
N VAL A 103 23.81 0.33 12.22
CA VAL A 103 25.15 0.38 11.64
C VAL A 103 25.07 1.19 10.34
N GLU A 104 26.01 2.12 10.15
CA GLU A 104 26.11 2.95 8.96
C GLU A 104 26.11 2.09 7.69
N THR A 105 25.08 2.23 6.85
CA THR A 105 24.94 1.41 5.64
C THR A 105 25.69 2.01 4.46
N HIS A 106 25.97 3.32 4.47
CA HIS A 106 26.58 3.98 3.31
C HIS A 106 28.02 3.49 3.06
N PRO A 107 28.36 3.01 1.84
CA PRO A 107 29.67 2.41 1.54
C PRO A 107 30.88 3.30 1.80
N SER A 108 30.71 4.63 1.74
CA SER A 108 31.81 5.60 1.99
C SER A 108 31.88 6.12 3.42
N LEU A 109 30.91 5.79 4.28
CA LEU A 109 30.86 6.24 5.68
C LEU A 109 31.03 5.07 6.66
N GLN A 110 31.10 3.83 6.15
CA GLN A 110 31.50 2.68 6.94
C GLN A 110 32.93 2.90 7.48
N PRO A 111 33.16 2.68 8.80
CA PRO A 111 34.49 2.70 9.37
C PRO A 111 35.43 1.79 8.57
N CYS A 112 36.50 2.39 8.07
CA CYS A 112 37.49 1.85 7.15
C CYS A 112 37.90 0.39 7.43
N GLU A 113 37.28 -0.60 6.76
CA GLU A 113 37.87 -1.93 6.55
C GLU A 113 37.20 -2.74 5.43
N LYS A 114 37.00 -2.17 4.23
CA LYS A 114 36.76 -2.93 2.98
C LYS A 114 36.92 -2.05 1.73
N GLN A 115 38.03 -1.35 1.62
CA GLN A 115 38.40 -0.68 0.37
C GLN A 115 39.27 -1.63 -0.47
N SER A 116 38.63 -2.37 -1.38
CA SER A 116 39.28 -2.88 -2.59
C SER A 116 38.21 -3.30 -3.60
N GLU A 117 37.67 -2.32 -4.32
CA GLU A 117 37.49 -2.41 -5.76
C GLU A 117 37.38 -0.99 -6.31
N SER A 118 38.39 -0.59 -7.06
CA SER A 118 38.56 0.74 -7.65
C SER A 118 37.53 0.98 -8.75
N TYR A 119 36.42 1.64 -8.42
CA TYR A 119 35.58 2.33 -9.41
C TYR A 119 36.19 3.71 -9.70
N PRO A 120 36.35 4.13 -10.97
CA PRO A 120 36.96 5.41 -11.30
C PRO A 120 36.11 6.57 -10.76
N SER A 121 36.70 7.31 -9.82
CA SER A 121 36.15 8.40 -9.02
C SER A 121 35.85 9.70 -9.80
N SER A 122 35.56 9.62 -11.10
CA SER A 122 35.30 10.79 -11.96
C SER A 122 33.88 10.83 -12.55
N ALA A 123 32.91 10.25 -11.83
CA ALA A 123 31.51 10.57 -12.06
C ALA A 123 31.09 11.56 -10.98
N ALA A 124 31.24 12.86 -11.26
CA ALA A 124 30.46 13.87 -10.56
C ALA A 124 29.01 13.40 -10.57
N ARG A 125 28.44 13.09 -9.41
CA ARG A 125 27.03 12.71 -9.27
C ARG A 125 26.23 14.01 -9.27
N PRO A 126 25.65 14.46 -10.39
CA PRO A 126 24.78 15.62 -10.37
C PRO A 126 23.61 15.34 -9.42
N LEU A 127 23.21 16.36 -8.65
CA LEU A 127 22.04 16.34 -7.76
C LEU A 127 20.73 15.98 -8.51
N ILE A 128 20.78 15.99 -9.84
CA ILE A 128 19.76 15.47 -10.75
C ILE A 128 20.46 14.39 -11.60
N PRO A 129 20.17 13.09 -11.44
CA PRO A 129 20.81 12.06 -12.24
C PRO A 129 20.46 12.29 -13.71
N ALA A 130 21.47 12.35 -14.58
CA ALA A 130 21.25 12.26 -16.02
C ALA A 130 20.52 10.93 -16.31
N SER A 131 19.55 10.94 -17.22
CA SER A 131 18.63 9.82 -17.54
C SER A 131 19.27 8.44 -17.82
N GLY A 132 20.60 8.35 -17.92
CA GLY A 132 21.37 7.10 -18.04
C GLY A 132 21.82 6.47 -16.72
N ALA A 133 21.91 7.22 -15.60
CA ALA A 133 22.34 6.68 -14.30
C ALA A 133 21.27 5.81 -13.61
N VAL A 134 20.04 5.83 -14.12
CA VAL A 134 18.91 4.98 -13.68
C VAL A 134 18.89 3.61 -14.37
N ASN A 135 19.83 3.33 -15.28
CA ASN A 135 19.86 2.06 -16.02
C ASN A 135 20.55 0.91 -15.26
N ASN A 136 21.38 1.21 -14.26
CA ASN A 136 21.98 0.20 -13.36
C ASN A 136 21.73 0.59 -11.91
N PRO A 137 20.62 0.14 -11.29
CA PRO A 137 20.45 0.29 -9.86
C PRO A 137 21.41 -0.67 -9.13
N ALA A 138 22.13 -0.17 -8.11
CA ALA A 138 23.04 -0.98 -7.29
C ALA A 138 22.30 -1.98 -6.37
N ALA A 139 20.99 -1.80 -6.20
CA ALA A 139 20.08 -2.73 -5.56
C ALA A 139 19.06 -3.21 -6.60
N ASP A 140 18.76 -4.50 -6.63
CA ASP A 140 17.78 -5.06 -7.55
C ASP A 140 16.36 -4.60 -7.17
N LEU A 141 15.95 -3.47 -7.75
CA LEU A 141 14.58 -2.93 -7.63
C LEU A 141 13.51 -3.86 -8.22
N SER A 142 13.89 -5.01 -8.80
CA SER A 142 12.93 -6.03 -9.20
C SER A 142 12.17 -6.62 -8.01
N ALA A 143 12.64 -6.47 -6.78
CA ALA A 143 11.98 -6.98 -5.57
C ALA A 143 10.70 -6.22 -5.17
N GLU A 144 10.38 -5.07 -5.75
CA GLU A 144 9.41 -4.16 -5.13
C GLU A 144 7.97 -4.27 -5.64
N SER A 145 7.16 -5.04 -4.92
CA SER A 145 5.71 -4.89 -4.88
C SER A 145 5.28 -4.80 -3.42
N TYR A 146 4.98 -3.61 -2.94
CA TYR A 146 4.53 -3.36 -1.56
C TYR A 146 3.25 -4.15 -1.27
N GLY A 147 3.39 -5.21 -0.48
CA GLY A 147 2.40 -6.24 -0.17
C GLY A 147 3.12 -7.42 0.51
N THR A 148 2.41 -8.33 1.17
CA THR A 148 2.99 -9.49 1.90
C THR A 148 3.75 -10.51 1.02
N PHE A 149 4.05 -10.20 -0.24
CA PHE A 149 4.57 -11.20 -1.17
C PHE A 149 6.07 -11.12 -1.39
N ASP A 150 6.65 -12.29 -1.25
CA ASP A 150 8.00 -12.62 -1.64
C ASP A 150 8.17 -12.52 -3.17
N SER A 151 9.41 -12.32 -3.59
CA SER A 151 9.79 -12.12 -5.00
C SER A 151 9.19 -13.17 -5.93
N VAL A 152 8.35 -12.75 -6.88
CA VAL A 152 7.99 -13.60 -8.02
C VAL A 152 9.22 -13.70 -8.91
N THR A 153 10.01 -14.76 -8.75
CA THR A 153 11.05 -15.14 -9.71
C THR A 153 10.36 -15.56 -11.01
N ILE A 154 10.29 -14.65 -11.97
CA ILE A 154 9.85 -14.96 -13.33
C ILE A 154 10.99 -15.75 -13.97
N THR A 155 10.89 -17.08 -13.95
CA THR A 155 11.77 -17.92 -14.77
C THR A 155 11.31 -17.78 -16.22
N GLN A 156 11.83 -16.79 -16.94
CA GLN A 156 11.77 -16.83 -18.39
C GLN A 156 12.63 -18.00 -18.84
N SER A 157 11.97 -19.08 -19.27
CA SER A 157 12.64 -20.21 -19.91
C SER A 157 13.45 -19.70 -21.10
N GLN A 158 14.78 -19.69 -20.95
CA GLN A 158 15.72 -19.52 -22.04
C GLN A 158 15.55 -20.66 -23.05
N GLN A 159 14.61 -20.53 -23.99
CA GLN A 159 14.69 -21.23 -25.27
C GLN A 159 15.54 -20.40 -26.21
N GLN A 160 16.86 -20.37 -25.94
CA GLN A 160 17.83 -19.97 -26.94
C GLN A 160 17.91 -21.10 -27.97
N LYS A 161 17.29 -20.89 -29.13
CA LYS A 161 17.55 -21.70 -30.33
C LYS A 161 19.05 -21.57 -30.64
N SER A 162 19.79 -22.62 -30.35
CA SER A 162 21.08 -22.91 -30.96
C SER A 162 20.87 -23.03 -32.47
N ALA A 163 21.23 -21.99 -33.21
CA ALA A 163 21.39 -22.06 -34.66
C ALA A 163 22.67 -21.31 -35.05
N THR A 164 23.72 -22.11 -35.25
CA THR A 164 24.79 -21.97 -36.25
C THR A 164 25.44 -20.61 -36.49
N ALA A 165 26.75 -20.59 -36.23
CA ALA A 165 27.70 -19.57 -36.63
C ALA A 165 27.60 -19.24 -38.13
N HIS A 166 27.36 -17.96 -38.43
CA HIS A 166 27.85 -17.34 -39.65
C HIS A 166 28.29 -15.89 -39.36
N THR A 167 29.56 -15.66 -39.68
CA THR A 167 30.25 -14.37 -39.66
C THR A 167 29.67 -13.45 -40.73
N SER A 168 29.19 -12.27 -40.34
CA SER A 168 29.09 -11.12 -41.24
C SER A 168 29.15 -9.83 -40.45
N ASN A 169 30.25 -9.09 -40.65
CA ASN A 169 30.40 -7.69 -40.26
C ASN A 169 29.41 -6.83 -41.04
N SER A 170 28.51 -6.13 -40.35
CA SER A 170 27.94 -4.88 -40.86
C SER A 170 27.24 -4.09 -39.74
N THR A 171 27.71 -2.86 -39.59
CA THR A 171 27.00 -1.65 -39.11
C THR A 171 26.45 -1.64 -37.69
N SER A 172 27.00 -0.71 -36.91
CA SER A 172 26.49 -0.19 -35.64
C SER A 172 24.99 0.11 -35.70
N SER A 173 24.18 -0.82 -35.23
CA SER A 173 22.81 -0.54 -34.81
C SER A 173 22.87 0.12 -33.43
N THR A 174 22.36 1.34 -33.34
CA THR A 174 21.94 1.99 -32.09
C THR A 174 21.23 0.98 -31.19
N PRO A 175 21.48 0.95 -29.87
CA PRO A 175 20.74 0.06 -28.98
C PRO A 175 19.26 0.39 -29.11
N ASP A 176 18.48 -0.62 -29.48
CA ASP A 176 17.02 -0.56 -29.64
C ASP A 176 16.43 0.13 -28.39
N GLU A 177 15.97 1.37 -28.57
CA GLU A 177 15.46 2.22 -27.51
C GLU A 177 14.08 1.69 -27.13
N GLN A 178 14.07 0.58 -26.38
CA GLN A 178 12.84 -0.08 -25.95
C GLN A 178 11.94 0.96 -25.28
N THR A 179 10.80 1.23 -25.90
CA THR A 179 9.85 2.22 -25.40
C THR A 179 9.42 1.87 -23.97
N VAL A 180 9.91 2.64 -23.00
CA VAL A 180 9.70 2.43 -21.56
C VAL A 180 8.20 2.40 -21.20
N PHE A 181 7.39 3.19 -21.91
CA PHE A 181 5.96 3.34 -21.65
C PHE A 181 5.14 2.60 -22.71
N THR A 182 5.05 1.28 -22.57
CA THR A 182 4.12 0.50 -23.38
C THR A 182 2.68 0.82 -22.99
N ARG A 183 1.75 0.74 -23.95
CA ARG A 183 0.29 0.96 -23.71
C ARG A 183 -0.23 0.17 -22.51
N ASN A 184 0.23 -1.07 -22.33
CA ASN A 184 -0.19 -1.91 -21.20
C ASN A 184 0.29 -1.37 -19.85
N VAL A 185 1.54 -0.92 -19.75
CA VAL A 185 2.10 -0.32 -18.52
C VAL A 185 1.31 0.93 -18.15
N VAL A 186 1.06 1.82 -19.12
CA VAL A 186 0.26 3.03 -18.88
C VAL A 186 -1.16 2.69 -18.42
N MET A 187 -1.84 1.73 -19.08
CA MET A 187 -3.19 1.33 -18.68
C MET A 187 -3.23 0.71 -17.28
N LEU A 188 -2.24 -0.10 -16.90
CA LEU A 188 -2.16 -0.67 -15.55
C LEU A 188 -1.82 0.38 -14.49
N THR A 189 -0.98 1.36 -14.82
CA THR A 189 -0.71 2.51 -13.93
C THR A 189 -1.96 3.37 -13.73
N VAL A 190 -2.75 3.59 -14.79
CA VAL A 190 -4.06 4.26 -14.68
C VAL A 190 -5.03 3.43 -13.82
N ALA A 191 -5.07 2.11 -13.98
CA ALA A 191 -5.88 1.22 -13.14
C ALA A 191 -5.51 1.36 -11.65
N LEU A 192 -4.20 1.37 -11.36
CA LEU A 192 -3.67 1.58 -10.01
C LEU A 192 -4.05 2.96 -9.45
N ALA A 193 -3.96 4.02 -10.26
CA ALA A 193 -4.36 5.36 -9.86
C ALA A 193 -5.86 5.45 -9.51
N ILE A 194 -6.72 4.86 -10.35
CA ILE A 194 -8.17 4.81 -10.08
C ILE A 194 -8.45 4.02 -8.81
N PHE A 195 -7.83 2.84 -8.67
CA PHE A 195 -7.97 1.99 -7.48
C PHE A 195 -7.57 2.72 -6.19
N THR A 196 -6.37 3.29 -6.19
CA THR A 196 -5.84 4.02 -5.02
C THR A 196 -6.70 5.23 -4.68
N TYR A 197 -7.28 5.92 -5.67
CA TYR A 197 -8.21 7.02 -5.44
C TYR A 197 -9.45 6.54 -4.67
N HIS A 198 -10.23 5.61 -5.23
CA HIS A 198 -11.49 5.21 -4.59
C HIS A 198 -11.25 4.40 -3.30
N SER A 199 -10.14 3.68 -3.19
CA SER A 199 -9.75 3.03 -1.94
C SER A 199 -9.49 4.07 -0.85
N MET A 200 -8.74 5.13 -1.17
CA MET A 200 -8.43 6.19 -0.21
C MET A 200 -9.65 7.03 0.18
N THR A 201 -10.62 7.22 -0.74
CA THR A 201 -11.89 7.87 -0.38
C THR A 201 -12.64 7.05 0.67
N PHE A 202 -12.70 5.72 0.51
CA PHE A 202 -13.30 4.84 1.51
C PHE A 202 -12.62 4.99 2.87
N ASP A 203 -11.29 4.93 2.90
CA ASP A 203 -10.52 4.96 4.15
C ASP A 203 -10.64 6.31 4.87
N THR A 204 -10.86 7.39 4.13
CA THR A 204 -11.13 8.73 4.68
C THR A 204 -12.57 8.85 5.19
N LEU A 205 -13.55 8.36 4.41
CA LEU A 205 -14.98 8.49 4.72
C LEU A 205 -15.43 7.57 5.87
N MET A 206 -14.87 6.38 5.96
CA MET A 206 -15.25 5.36 6.95
C MET A 206 -15.23 5.85 8.41
N PRO A 207 -14.11 6.36 8.96
CA PRO A 207 -14.10 6.81 10.36
C PRO A 207 -15.01 8.03 10.57
N ILE A 208 -15.12 8.92 9.57
CA ILE A 208 -16.02 10.09 9.62
C ILE A 208 -17.48 9.61 9.73
N PHE A 209 -17.88 8.68 8.87
CA PHE A 209 -19.22 8.11 8.85
C PHE A 209 -19.56 7.33 10.13
N PHE A 210 -18.59 6.61 10.71
CA PHE A 210 -18.81 5.90 11.97
C PHE A 210 -19.01 6.86 13.15
N GLN A 211 -18.29 7.98 13.17
CA GLN A 211 -18.37 8.96 14.25
C GLN A 211 -19.54 9.93 14.10
N ASP A 212 -19.94 10.28 12.88
CA ASP A 212 -21.01 11.26 12.61
C ASP A 212 -22.35 10.85 13.24
N GLU A 213 -23.13 11.83 13.66
CA GLU A 213 -24.32 11.62 14.48
C GLU A 213 -25.41 10.86 13.71
N ARG A 214 -26.08 9.94 14.41
CA ARG A 214 -27.22 9.22 13.85
C ARG A 214 -28.44 10.13 13.85
N GLN A 215 -28.96 10.44 12.66
CA GLN A 215 -30.18 11.25 12.51
C GLN A 215 -31.42 10.35 12.40
N GLU A 216 -32.48 10.69 13.13
CA GLU A 216 -33.80 10.04 13.03
C GLU A 216 -34.78 10.94 12.25
N PRO A 217 -35.59 10.39 11.32
CA PRO A 217 -35.72 8.98 10.97
C PRO A 217 -34.61 8.46 10.04
N ALA A 218 -34.13 7.25 10.30
CA ALA A 218 -33.11 6.54 9.51
C ALA A 218 -33.47 6.32 8.01
N SER A 219 -34.71 6.58 7.59
CA SER A 219 -35.23 6.33 6.24
C SER A 219 -34.58 7.20 5.15
N ARG A 220 -33.94 8.31 5.52
CA ARG A 220 -33.25 9.20 4.57
C ARG A 220 -31.78 8.86 4.36
N LEU A 221 -31.26 7.79 4.97
CA LEU A 221 -29.83 7.46 4.97
C LEU A 221 -28.98 8.70 5.33
N SER A 222 -29.44 9.49 6.28
CA SER A 222 -28.81 10.75 6.70
C SER A 222 -28.02 10.57 7.99
N GLY A 223 -26.85 11.20 8.08
CA GLY A 223 -25.96 11.11 9.23
C GLY A 223 -25.03 9.90 9.20
N GLY A 224 -24.52 9.54 10.39
CA GLY A 224 -23.60 8.43 10.60
C GLY A 224 -24.10 7.42 11.64
N LEU A 225 -23.16 6.71 12.27
CA LEU A 225 -23.46 5.68 13.28
C LEU A 225 -23.45 6.19 14.73
N GLY A 226 -22.87 7.37 14.97
CA GLY A 226 -22.76 8.00 16.29
C GLY A 226 -21.87 7.22 17.26
N LEU A 227 -20.82 6.56 16.75
CA LEU A 227 -19.87 5.81 17.57
C LEU A 227 -18.85 6.74 18.22
N SER A 228 -18.36 6.37 19.40
CA SER A 228 -17.30 7.12 20.08
C SER A 228 -15.97 7.02 19.32
N THR A 229 -15.09 7.98 19.56
CA THR A 229 -13.71 7.98 19.04
C THR A 229 -12.93 6.71 19.44
N GLN A 230 -13.15 6.22 20.67
CA GLN A 230 -12.59 4.97 21.17
C GLN A 230 -13.10 3.75 20.39
N ASP A 231 -14.42 3.65 20.19
CA ASP A 231 -15.04 2.54 19.46
C ASP A 231 -14.55 2.49 18.01
N VAL A 232 -14.47 3.65 17.33
CA VAL A 232 -13.93 3.74 15.97
C VAL A 232 -12.47 3.29 15.94
N GLY A 233 -11.65 3.71 16.90
CA GLY A 233 -10.26 3.27 17.03
C GLY A 233 -10.13 1.75 17.14
N VAL A 234 -10.93 1.13 18.02
CA VAL A 234 -10.95 -0.33 18.21
C VAL A 234 -11.42 -1.06 16.95
N ILE A 235 -12.50 -0.58 16.31
CA ILE A 235 -13.02 -1.16 15.06
C ILE A 235 -11.95 -1.12 13.96
N MET A 236 -11.23 0.01 13.82
CA MET A 236 -10.15 0.17 12.85
C MET A 236 -8.97 -0.76 13.13
N SER A 237 -8.65 -1.03 14.40
CA SER A 237 -7.61 -1.99 14.78
C SER A 237 -8.00 -3.42 14.43
N VAL A 238 -9.24 -3.83 14.74
CA VAL A 238 -9.77 -5.15 14.34
C VAL A 238 -9.81 -5.27 12.82
N ASN A 239 -10.16 -4.19 12.11
CA ASN A 239 -10.09 -4.12 10.66
C ASN A 239 -8.68 -4.38 10.14
N GLY A 240 -7.64 -3.85 10.79
CA GLY A 240 -6.24 -4.15 10.47
C GLY A 240 -5.86 -5.63 10.64
N ILE A 241 -6.41 -6.31 11.66
CA ILE A 241 -6.20 -7.75 11.87
C ILE A 241 -6.89 -8.57 10.77
N ILE A 242 -8.14 -8.24 10.44
CA ILE A 242 -8.88 -8.86 9.32
C ILE A 242 -8.11 -8.67 8.02
N ALA A 243 -7.58 -7.45 7.81
CA ALA A 243 -6.79 -7.12 6.66
C ALA A 243 -5.52 -7.98 6.56
N LEU A 244 -4.77 -8.10 7.65
CA LEU A 244 -3.58 -8.92 7.71
C LEU A 244 -3.86 -10.40 7.42
N PHE A 245 -4.97 -10.94 7.94
CA PHE A 245 -5.38 -12.31 7.65
C PHE A 245 -5.69 -12.53 6.16
N ILE A 246 -6.47 -11.61 5.56
CA ILE A 246 -6.79 -11.68 4.12
C ILE A 246 -5.52 -11.56 3.28
N GLN A 247 -4.61 -10.65 3.64
CA GLN A 247 -3.35 -10.46 2.94
C GLN A 247 -2.42 -11.67 3.07
N GLY A 248 -2.24 -12.21 4.27
CA GLY A 248 -1.27 -13.28 4.53
C GLY A 248 -1.75 -14.68 4.12
N VAL A 249 -3.05 -14.97 4.25
CA VAL A 249 -3.59 -16.32 4.03
C VAL A 249 -4.43 -16.39 2.76
N VAL A 250 -5.41 -15.49 2.62
CA VAL A 250 -6.43 -15.57 1.55
C VAL A 250 -5.83 -15.21 0.20
N PHE A 251 -5.02 -14.15 0.10
CA PHE A 251 -4.41 -13.76 -1.17
C PHE A 251 -3.57 -14.89 -1.79
N PRO A 252 -2.56 -15.47 -1.12
CA PRO A 252 -1.68 -16.44 -1.79
C PRO A 252 -2.46 -17.68 -2.23
N TYR A 253 -3.47 -18.09 -1.47
CA TYR A 253 -4.36 -19.18 -1.85
C TYR A 253 -5.19 -18.84 -3.11
N LEU A 254 -5.82 -17.66 -3.17
CA LEU A 254 -6.61 -17.27 -4.34
C LEU A 254 -5.74 -16.99 -5.57
N ALA A 255 -4.58 -16.37 -5.39
CA ALA A 255 -3.65 -16.05 -6.48
C ALA A 255 -3.11 -17.31 -7.15
N THR A 256 -2.88 -18.38 -6.39
CA THR A 256 -2.47 -19.68 -6.93
C THR A 256 -3.61 -20.45 -7.57
N TRP A 257 -4.78 -20.45 -6.93
CA TRP A 257 -5.92 -21.24 -7.37
C TRP A 257 -6.61 -20.66 -8.61
N ILE A 258 -6.85 -19.34 -8.63
CA ILE A 258 -7.58 -18.65 -9.71
C ILE A 258 -6.60 -18.14 -10.77
N GLY A 259 -5.39 -17.74 -10.35
CA GLY A 259 -4.41 -17.04 -11.19
C GLY A 259 -4.56 -15.52 -11.11
N ILE A 260 -3.45 -14.81 -11.35
CA ILE A 260 -3.35 -13.35 -11.12
C ILE A 260 -4.37 -12.56 -11.96
N TRP A 261 -4.37 -12.72 -13.29
CA TRP A 261 -5.25 -11.94 -14.18
C TRP A 261 -6.76 -12.11 -13.91
N PRO A 262 -7.32 -13.34 -13.92
CA PRO A 262 -8.75 -13.52 -13.63
C PRO A 262 -9.14 -13.07 -12.23
N LEU A 263 -8.24 -13.23 -11.23
CA LEU A 263 -8.47 -12.70 -9.90
C LEU A 263 -8.51 -11.16 -9.90
N THR A 264 -7.60 -10.49 -10.63
CA THR A 264 -7.64 -9.03 -10.77
C THR A 264 -8.97 -8.54 -11.31
N VAL A 265 -9.46 -9.18 -12.39
CA VAL A 265 -10.74 -8.80 -13.02
C VAL A 265 -11.90 -9.05 -12.06
N LEU A 266 -11.97 -10.23 -11.43
CA LEU A 266 -13.04 -10.59 -10.49
C LEU A 266 -13.11 -9.59 -9.34
N VAL A 267 -11.98 -9.34 -8.69
CA VAL A 267 -11.92 -8.52 -7.48
C VAL A 267 -12.14 -7.05 -7.81
N THR A 268 -11.66 -6.56 -8.95
CA THR A 268 -11.88 -5.17 -9.39
C THR A 268 -13.35 -4.93 -9.75
N VAL A 269 -13.97 -5.84 -10.51
CA VAL A 269 -15.38 -5.71 -10.95
C VAL A 269 -16.36 -5.88 -9.80
N ALA A 270 -16.05 -6.73 -8.82
CA ALA A 270 -16.90 -6.93 -7.64
C ALA A 270 -16.72 -5.84 -6.58
N HIS A 271 -15.62 -5.09 -6.60
CA HIS A 271 -15.29 -4.08 -5.60
C HIS A 271 -16.39 -3.03 -5.36
N PRO A 272 -17.05 -2.45 -6.39
CA PRO A 272 -18.10 -1.44 -6.19
C PRO A 272 -19.20 -1.86 -5.20
N LEU A 273 -19.46 -3.16 -5.05
CA LEU A 273 -20.40 -3.71 -4.08
C LEU A 273 -20.09 -3.27 -2.65
N ALA A 274 -18.81 -3.20 -2.27
CA ALA A 274 -18.39 -2.79 -0.93
C ALA A 274 -18.78 -1.33 -0.61
N TYR A 275 -18.81 -0.45 -1.61
CA TYR A 275 -19.24 0.94 -1.44
C TYR A 275 -20.76 1.07 -1.33
N VAL A 276 -21.49 0.26 -2.10
CA VAL A 276 -22.96 0.27 -2.07
C VAL A 276 -23.47 -0.18 -0.70
N VAL A 277 -22.84 -1.17 -0.08
CA VAL A 277 -23.27 -1.72 1.22
C VAL A 277 -23.10 -0.72 2.37
N MET A 278 -22.07 0.13 2.35
CA MET A 278 -21.72 1.00 3.49
C MET A 278 -22.85 1.91 4.01
N PRO A 279 -23.52 2.74 3.19
CA PRO A 279 -24.56 3.65 3.69
C PRO A 279 -25.75 2.91 4.33
N PHE A 280 -26.01 1.65 3.97
CA PHE A 280 -27.12 0.88 4.55
C PHE A 280 -26.89 0.46 6.00
N LEU A 281 -25.68 0.64 6.56
CA LEU A 281 -25.42 0.43 7.99
C LEU A 281 -26.30 1.31 8.89
N ILE A 282 -26.75 2.47 8.41
CA ILE A 282 -27.68 3.36 9.14
C ILE A 282 -29.01 2.66 9.45
N LEU A 283 -29.46 1.74 8.57
CA LEU A 283 -30.72 1.01 8.73
C LEU A 283 -30.60 -0.13 9.76
N VAL A 284 -29.39 -0.51 10.16
CA VAL A 284 -29.17 -1.64 11.06
C VAL A 284 -29.54 -1.23 12.50
N PRO A 285 -30.32 -2.07 13.22
CA PRO A 285 -30.61 -1.85 14.64
C PRO A 285 -29.33 -1.87 15.49
N LYS A 286 -29.28 -1.02 16.54
CA LYS A 286 -28.10 -0.89 17.42
C LYS A 286 -27.60 -2.24 17.98
N ARG A 287 -28.49 -3.21 18.23
CA ARG A 287 -28.13 -4.55 18.73
C ARG A 287 -27.17 -5.32 17.81
N TRP A 288 -27.29 -5.15 16.50
CA TRP A 288 -26.53 -5.91 15.51
C TRP A 288 -25.44 -5.09 14.82
N ILE A 289 -25.29 -3.80 15.17
CA ILE A 289 -24.48 -2.86 14.39
C ILE A 289 -23.03 -3.31 14.23
N HIS A 290 -22.37 -3.77 15.31
CA HIS A 290 -20.98 -4.22 15.25
C HIS A 290 -20.78 -5.42 14.33
N LEU A 291 -21.72 -6.38 14.32
CA LEU A 291 -21.66 -7.54 13.43
C LEU A 291 -21.69 -7.10 11.96
N TRP A 292 -22.60 -6.16 11.63
CA TRP A 292 -22.73 -5.64 10.27
C TRP A 292 -21.55 -4.74 9.86
N ILE A 293 -21.00 -3.96 10.79
CA ILE A 293 -19.75 -3.21 10.57
C ILE A 293 -18.64 -4.18 10.18
N TYR A 294 -18.36 -5.21 10.98
CA TYR A 294 -17.29 -6.16 10.68
C TYR A 294 -17.56 -6.97 9.40
N GLY A 295 -18.81 -7.29 9.10
CA GLY A 295 -19.19 -7.90 7.82
C GLY A 295 -18.89 -6.99 6.63
N ALA A 296 -19.29 -5.72 6.69
CA ALA A 296 -19.03 -4.74 5.63
C ALA A 296 -17.53 -4.45 5.45
N LEU A 297 -16.78 -4.36 6.55
CA LEU A 297 -15.33 -4.19 6.54
C LEU A 297 -14.60 -5.41 6.00
N SER A 298 -15.04 -6.62 6.35
CA SER A 298 -14.48 -7.86 5.79
C SER A 298 -14.71 -7.93 4.28
N LEU A 299 -15.92 -7.58 3.80
CA LEU A 299 -16.24 -7.52 2.38
C LEU A 299 -15.35 -6.50 1.65
N ARG A 300 -15.21 -5.30 2.20
CA ARG A 300 -14.32 -4.26 1.67
C ARG A 300 -12.87 -4.74 1.63
N ASN A 301 -12.35 -5.25 2.74
CA ASN A 301 -10.96 -5.70 2.85
C ASN A 301 -10.66 -6.84 1.88
N PHE A 302 -11.60 -7.77 1.71
CA PHE A 302 -11.47 -8.85 0.72
C PHE A 302 -11.21 -8.29 -0.68
N PHE A 303 -11.92 -7.25 -1.11
CA PHE A 303 -11.65 -6.66 -2.41
C PHE A 303 -10.44 -5.71 -2.42
N ALA A 304 -10.29 -4.87 -1.40
CA ALA A 304 -9.24 -3.85 -1.30
C ALA A 304 -7.83 -4.43 -1.30
N ILE A 305 -7.62 -5.41 -0.44
CA ILE A 305 -6.29 -5.92 -0.12
C ILE A 305 -5.79 -6.82 -1.25
N LEU A 306 -6.70 -7.43 -2.01
CA LEU A 306 -6.34 -8.27 -3.15
C LEU A 306 -5.97 -7.42 -4.37
N VAL A 307 -6.71 -6.35 -4.71
CA VAL A 307 -6.46 -5.57 -5.95
C VAL A 307 -5.08 -4.91 -5.97
N TYR A 308 -4.65 -4.30 -4.88
CA TYR A 308 -3.38 -3.55 -4.86
C TYR A 308 -2.14 -4.38 -5.27
N PRO A 309 -1.83 -5.50 -4.59
CA PRO A 309 -0.72 -6.37 -5.00
C PRO A 309 -0.91 -6.98 -6.39
N LEU A 310 -2.14 -7.32 -6.79
CA LEU A 310 -2.39 -7.84 -8.14
C LEU A 310 -2.04 -6.84 -9.24
N LEU A 311 -2.41 -5.56 -9.06
CA LEU A 311 -2.06 -4.50 -10.01
C LEU A 311 -0.56 -4.28 -10.08
N LEU A 312 0.14 -4.28 -8.95
CA LEU A 312 1.61 -4.15 -8.92
C LEU A 312 2.30 -5.34 -9.62
N ILE A 313 1.83 -6.57 -9.39
CA ILE A 313 2.35 -7.75 -10.09
C ILE A 313 2.15 -7.63 -11.61
N LEU A 314 0.96 -7.20 -12.06
CA LEU A 314 0.68 -7.01 -13.48
C LEU A 314 1.53 -5.89 -14.10
N ILE A 315 1.74 -4.78 -13.40
CA ILE A 315 2.63 -3.69 -13.84
C ILE A 315 4.04 -4.24 -14.04
N LYS A 316 4.54 -5.01 -13.07
CA LYS A 316 5.86 -5.65 -13.13
C LYS A 316 5.97 -6.63 -14.29
N GLN A 317 4.96 -7.46 -14.53
CA GLN A 317 4.94 -8.40 -15.67
C GLN A 317 4.86 -7.69 -17.03
N ALA A 318 4.26 -6.50 -17.08
CA ALA A 318 4.18 -5.70 -18.31
C ALA A 318 5.45 -4.87 -18.59
N ALA A 319 6.28 -4.64 -17.57
CA ALA A 319 7.44 -3.77 -17.62
C ALA A 319 8.67 -4.45 -18.27
N PRO A 320 9.43 -3.74 -19.14
CA PRO A 320 10.77 -4.17 -19.54
C PRO A 320 11.73 -4.18 -18.34
N THR A 321 12.58 -5.22 -18.24
CA THR A 321 13.50 -5.42 -17.10
C THR A 321 14.46 -4.24 -16.87
N ALA A 322 14.93 -3.59 -17.94
CA ALA A 322 15.86 -2.46 -17.87
C ALA A 322 15.26 -1.16 -17.31
N HIS A 323 13.92 -1.07 -17.14
CA HIS A 323 13.24 0.18 -16.80
C HIS A 323 12.24 0.06 -15.64
N LEU A 324 12.34 -1.00 -14.84
CA LEU A 324 11.47 -1.26 -13.69
C LEU A 324 11.42 -0.09 -12.69
N GLY A 325 12.56 0.53 -12.38
CA GLY A 325 12.61 1.68 -11.48
C GLY A 325 11.81 2.89 -11.97
N LYS A 326 11.86 3.20 -13.27
CA LYS A 326 11.06 4.28 -13.88
C LYS A 326 9.56 3.98 -13.83
N ILE A 327 9.18 2.74 -14.10
CA ILE A 327 7.78 2.30 -14.12
C ILE A 327 7.19 2.25 -12.71
N ASN A 328 7.93 1.73 -11.74
CA ASN A 328 7.54 1.72 -10.32
C ASN A 328 7.45 3.15 -9.78
N GLY A 329 8.39 4.03 -10.14
CA GLY A 329 8.32 5.45 -9.79
C GLY A 329 7.07 6.14 -10.36
N LEU A 330 6.70 5.84 -11.61
CA LEU A 330 5.46 6.34 -12.22
C LEU A 330 4.23 5.81 -11.47
N ALA A 331 4.16 4.51 -11.20
CA ALA A 331 3.06 3.86 -10.50
C ALA A 331 2.87 4.42 -9.07
N ALA A 332 3.97 4.57 -8.33
CA ALA A 332 3.99 5.17 -7.00
C ALA A 332 3.53 6.63 -7.02
N SER A 333 4.02 7.42 -7.97
CA SER A 333 3.64 8.84 -8.15
C SER A 333 2.17 8.99 -8.51
N ALA A 334 1.67 8.18 -9.45
CA ALA A 334 0.26 8.18 -9.85
C ALA A 334 -0.65 7.82 -8.67
N GLY A 335 -0.28 6.79 -7.89
CA GLY A 335 -0.98 6.45 -6.65
C GLY A 335 -0.89 7.54 -5.58
N GLY A 336 0.24 8.27 -5.50
CA GLY A 336 0.41 9.41 -4.60
C GLY A 336 -0.54 10.56 -4.94
N VAL A 337 -0.61 10.97 -6.21
CA VAL A 337 -1.54 12.00 -6.70
C VAL A 337 -3.00 11.59 -6.45
N ALA A 338 -3.33 10.34 -6.75
CA ALA A 338 -4.67 9.80 -6.50
C ALA A 338 -5.05 9.90 -5.01
N ARG A 339 -4.17 9.49 -4.09
CA ARG A 339 -4.41 9.61 -2.63
C ARG A 339 -4.51 11.07 -2.17
N MET A 340 -3.68 11.96 -2.73
CA MET A 340 -3.71 13.40 -2.43
C MET A 340 -5.07 14.02 -2.76
N LEU A 341 -5.65 13.66 -3.91
CA LEU A 341 -6.94 14.19 -4.36
C LEU A 341 -8.14 13.51 -3.68
N ALA A 342 -8.02 12.23 -3.32
CA ALA A 342 -9.11 11.44 -2.77
C ALA A 342 -9.70 12.03 -1.47
N SER A 343 -8.87 12.36 -0.47
CA SER A 343 -9.36 12.81 0.83
C SER A 343 -10.07 14.18 0.78
N PRO A 344 -9.54 15.23 0.12
CA PRO A 344 -10.25 16.50 -0.01
C PRO A 344 -11.56 16.38 -0.81
N ILE A 345 -11.55 15.62 -1.91
CA ILE A 345 -12.73 15.47 -2.77
C ILE A 345 -13.82 14.66 -2.06
N SER A 346 -13.46 13.56 -1.40
CA SER A 346 -14.41 12.77 -0.61
C SER A 346 -14.99 13.57 0.56
N GLY A 347 -14.17 14.35 1.27
CA GLY A 347 -14.65 15.27 2.32
C GLY A 347 -15.63 16.32 1.79
N PHE A 348 -15.38 16.87 0.59
CA PHE A 348 -16.31 17.80 -0.07
C PHE A 348 -17.65 17.12 -0.39
N PHE A 349 -17.63 15.94 -1.00
CA PHE A 349 -18.86 15.19 -1.28
C PHE A 349 -19.60 14.76 -0.02
N TYR A 350 -18.88 14.46 1.06
CA TYR A 350 -19.47 14.21 2.38
C TYR A 350 -20.20 15.44 2.91
N GLY A 351 -19.56 16.61 2.87
CA GLY A 351 -20.21 17.87 3.25
C GLY A 351 -21.45 18.18 2.39
N VAL A 352 -21.42 17.89 1.09
CA VAL A 352 -22.60 18.03 0.21
C VAL A 352 -23.69 17.04 0.60
N GLY A 353 -23.34 15.77 0.86
CA GLY A 353 -24.28 14.74 1.30
C GLY A 353 -24.97 15.12 2.62
N SER A 354 -24.23 15.69 3.57
CA SER A 354 -24.80 16.19 4.83
C SER A 354 -25.81 17.33 4.60
N ARG A 355 -25.55 18.25 3.65
CA ARG A 355 -26.47 19.36 3.32
C ARG A 355 -27.75 18.91 2.63
N VAL A 356 -27.65 17.88 1.79
CA VAL A 356 -28.80 17.29 1.08
C VAL A 356 -29.53 16.28 1.98
N HIS A 357 -29.07 16.06 3.21
CA HIS A 357 -29.55 15.04 4.14
C HIS A 357 -29.55 13.64 3.51
N PHE A 358 -28.49 13.31 2.77
CA PHE A 358 -28.30 12.03 2.12
C PHE A 358 -26.82 11.60 2.18
N ALA A 359 -26.47 10.76 3.17
CA ALA A 359 -25.09 10.29 3.37
C ALA A 359 -24.61 9.36 2.24
N GLY A 360 -25.53 8.76 1.49
CA GLY A 360 -25.21 7.90 0.36
C GLY A 360 -24.45 8.60 -0.79
N VAL A 361 -24.53 9.93 -0.92
CA VAL A 361 -23.86 10.67 -2.02
C VAL A 361 -22.36 10.36 -2.08
N SER A 362 -21.66 10.38 -0.94
CA SER A 362 -20.20 10.18 -0.87
C SER A 362 -19.78 8.75 -1.23
N TRP A 363 -20.61 7.80 -0.83
CA TRP A 363 -20.39 6.38 -1.09
C TRP A 363 -20.67 6.05 -2.56
N TRP A 364 -21.73 6.61 -3.12
CA TRP A 364 -22.11 6.36 -4.52
C TRP A 364 -21.20 7.08 -5.52
N THR A 365 -20.68 8.26 -5.19
CA THR A 365 -19.64 8.90 -6.02
C THR A 365 -18.37 8.06 -6.03
N SER A 366 -17.98 7.49 -4.88
CA SER A 366 -16.85 6.55 -4.81
C SER A 366 -17.14 5.24 -5.57
N ALA A 367 -18.36 4.71 -5.49
CA ALA A 367 -18.80 3.54 -6.24
C ALA A 367 -18.77 3.77 -7.75
N LEU A 368 -19.15 4.96 -8.21
CA LEU A 368 -19.07 5.36 -9.62
C LEU A 368 -17.62 5.35 -10.12
N VAL A 369 -16.68 5.88 -9.34
CA VAL A 369 -15.25 5.85 -9.70
C VAL A 369 -14.72 4.41 -9.71
N ALA A 370 -15.13 3.56 -8.77
CA ALA A 370 -14.80 2.14 -8.77
C ALA A 370 -15.40 1.41 -10.00
N LEU A 371 -16.60 1.80 -10.45
CA LEU A 371 -17.22 1.27 -11.67
C LEU A 371 -16.43 1.69 -12.93
N VAL A 372 -15.95 2.93 -12.98
CA VAL A 372 -15.03 3.38 -14.04
C VAL A 372 -13.77 2.53 -14.05
N GLY A 373 -13.19 2.22 -12.88
CA GLY A 373 -12.06 1.28 -12.76
C GLY A 373 -12.39 -0.12 -13.26
N SER A 374 -13.60 -0.60 -12.95
CA SER A 374 -14.11 -1.90 -13.40
C SER A 374 -14.26 -1.99 -14.92
N VAL A 375 -14.61 -0.89 -15.58
CA VAL A 375 -14.65 -0.82 -17.05
C VAL A 375 -13.24 -0.67 -17.62
N GLN A 376 -12.39 0.15 -16.98
CA GLN A 376 -11.04 0.46 -17.44
C GLN A 376 -10.13 -0.78 -17.50
N ILE A 377 -10.28 -1.74 -16.58
CA ILE A 377 -9.43 -2.95 -16.55
C ILE A 377 -9.56 -3.80 -17.82
N PHE A 378 -10.70 -3.76 -18.51
CA PHE A 378 -10.91 -4.51 -19.76
C PHE A 378 -10.16 -3.91 -20.97
N PHE A 379 -9.66 -2.69 -20.86
CA PHE A 379 -8.85 -2.06 -21.91
C PHE A 379 -7.36 -2.40 -21.82
N VAL A 380 -6.93 -3.14 -20.79
CA VAL A 380 -5.56 -3.63 -20.65
C VAL A 380 -5.33 -4.78 -21.63
N GLY A 381 -4.31 -4.66 -22.49
CA GLY A 381 -4.00 -5.66 -23.51
C GLY A 381 -3.52 -6.98 -22.89
N ARG A 382 -4.26 -8.06 -23.14
CA ARG A 382 -3.95 -9.41 -22.64
C ARG A 382 -2.70 -9.96 -23.35
N ARG A 383 -1.58 -10.12 -22.63
CA ARG A 383 -0.52 -11.03 -23.09
C ARG A 383 -0.97 -12.46 -22.81
N ARG A 384 -1.24 -13.21 -23.87
CA ARG A 384 -1.59 -14.63 -23.84
C ARG A 384 -0.29 -15.39 -23.57
N ASN A 385 -0.25 -16.12 -22.44
CA ASN A 385 0.88 -16.88 -21.90
C ASN A 385 1.71 -16.11 -20.87
N ASP A 386 1.39 -16.30 -19.60
CA ASP A 386 2.34 -16.78 -18.60
C ASP A 386 1.51 -17.22 -17.38
N ALA A 387 1.42 -18.54 -17.21
CA ALA A 387 0.91 -19.13 -15.98
C ALA A 387 1.93 -18.84 -14.88
N ALA A 388 1.81 -17.68 -14.25
CA ALA A 388 2.62 -17.33 -13.09
C ALA A 388 2.19 -18.23 -11.92
N HIS A 389 2.92 -19.33 -11.74
CA HIS A 389 2.78 -20.21 -10.60
C HIS A 389 3.35 -19.53 -9.36
N VAL A 390 2.48 -19.06 -8.47
CA VAL A 390 2.87 -18.70 -7.10
C VAL A 390 3.07 -20.02 -6.34
N ARG A 391 4.24 -20.27 -5.76
CA ARG A 391 4.44 -21.46 -4.89
C ARG A 391 3.98 -21.11 -3.47
N THR A 392 3.05 -21.87 -2.91
CA THR A 392 2.61 -21.75 -1.51
C THR A 392 3.67 -22.29 -0.54
N VAL A 393 3.87 -21.58 0.58
CA VAL A 393 4.88 -21.85 1.63
C VAL A 393 4.64 -23.14 2.45
N VAL A 394 3.55 -23.88 2.20
CA VAL A 394 3.25 -25.12 2.97
C VAL A 394 4.18 -26.29 2.62
N ALA A 395 5.02 -26.19 1.57
CA ALA A 395 5.98 -27.22 1.20
C ALA A 395 7.33 -27.14 1.96
N TRP A 396 7.33 -26.74 3.23
CA TRP A 396 8.54 -26.76 4.08
C TRP A 396 8.82 -28.13 4.73
N SER A 397 8.05 -29.17 4.37
CA SER A 397 8.16 -30.51 4.98
C SER A 397 8.86 -31.57 4.12
N GLU A 398 9.22 -31.32 2.86
CA GLU A 398 9.67 -32.41 1.96
C GLU A 398 11.16 -32.41 1.58
N ASN A 399 11.97 -31.43 2.00
CA ASN A 399 13.39 -31.35 1.60
C ASN A 399 14.40 -31.76 2.69
N HIS A 400 13.99 -32.52 3.70
CA HIS A 400 14.91 -33.14 4.67
C HIS A 400 15.00 -34.68 4.54
N GLY A 401 14.79 -35.20 3.33
CA GLY A 401 14.75 -36.65 3.08
C GLY A 401 15.73 -37.21 2.04
N GLN A 402 16.75 -36.48 1.60
CA GLN A 402 17.78 -37.01 0.71
C GLN A 402 19.16 -36.42 1.02
N ALA A 403 19.76 -36.94 2.08
CA ALA A 403 21.21 -36.99 2.26
C ALA A 403 21.50 -38.34 2.92
N ASP A 404 21.66 -39.36 2.08
CA ASP A 404 22.43 -40.58 2.36
C ASP A 404 23.29 -40.87 1.12
#